data_AF-A0AAW9L5V4-F1
#
_entry.id   AF-A0AAW9L5V4-F1
#
_cell.length_a   1.000
_cell.length_b   1.000
_cell.length_c   1.000
_cell.angle_alpha   90.00
_cell.angle_beta   90.00
_cell.angle_gamma   90.00
#
_symmetry.space_group_name_H-M   'P 1'
#
loop_
_entity.id
_entity.type
_entity.pdbx_description
1 polymer ?
#
loop_
_entity_poly.entity_id
_entity_poly.type
_entity_poly.pdbx_seq_one_letter_code
_entity_poly.pdbx_strand_id
1 'polypeptide(L)'
;MVALGIGLHNLAEGLAIGSSFALGRVSLGAFLVIGFMIHNVTEGPAVVAPISSGRRPALKHFLAIGLLAGAPIIVGAWIGGFAFSPTLGAFFLAVGVGAILQVNWEIFGMVRRQARLGTALNLLGFLAGLVVMYATDLLVTL
;
A
#
# COMPACT_ATOMS: atom_id res chain seq x y z
N MET A 1 11.69 -8.05 -1.58
CA MET A 1 10.89 -7.64 -2.75
C MET A 1 9.77 -6.64 -2.39
N VAL A 2 10.04 -5.70 -1.47
CA VAL A 2 8.99 -4.86 -0.87
C VAL A 2 8.34 -3.89 -1.85
N ALA A 3 9.13 -3.13 -2.62
CA ALA A 3 8.58 -2.14 -3.56
C ALA A 3 7.62 -2.75 -4.61
N LEU A 4 7.90 -3.97 -5.09
CA LEU A 4 7.03 -4.67 -6.01
C LEU A 4 5.73 -5.14 -5.33
N GLY A 5 5.82 -5.68 -4.11
CA GLY A 5 4.66 -6.07 -3.33
C GLY A 5 3.74 -4.87 -3.03
N ILE A 6 4.32 -3.74 -2.62
CA ILE A 6 3.57 -2.48 -2.47
C ILE A 6 2.95 -2.03 -3.80
N GLY A 7 3.68 -2.13 -4.91
CA GLY A 7 3.13 -1.84 -6.24
C GLY A 7 1.90 -2.69 -6.58
N LEU A 8 1.93 -4.00 -6.30
CA LEU A 8 0.79 -4.89 -6.53
C LEU A 8 -0.37 -4.61 -5.57
N HIS A 9 -0.10 -4.14 -4.35
CA HIS A 9 -1.12 -3.67 -3.42
C HIS A 9 -1.80 -2.38 -3.94
N ASN A 10 -1.01 -1.40 -4.36
CA ASN A 10 -1.48 -0.11 -4.88
C ASN A 10 -2.25 -0.27 -6.20
N LEU A 11 -1.96 -1.30 -6.99
CA LEU A 11 -2.79 -1.68 -8.13
C LEU A 11 -4.25 -1.97 -7.71
N ALA A 12 -4.45 -2.68 -6.60
CA ALA A 12 -5.79 -2.98 -6.08
C ALA A 12 -6.49 -1.74 -5.51
N GLU A 13 -5.75 -0.84 -4.84
CA GLU A 13 -6.26 0.46 -4.41
C GLU A 13 -6.76 1.29 -5.60
N GLY A 14 -5.94 1.36 -6.65
CA GLY A 14 -6.28 2.03 -7.89
C GLY A 14 -7.58 1.49 -8.48
N LEU A 15 -7.73 0.17 -8.52
CA LEU A 15 -8.95 -0.48 -8.99
C LEU A 15 -10.18 -0.07 -8.17
N ALA A 16 -10.06 0.06 -6.85
CA ALA A 16 -11.13 0.52 -5.98
C ALA A 16 -11.52 1.98 -6.28
N ILE A 17 -10.54 2.86 -6.53
CA ILE A 17 -10.79 4.24 -6.98
C ILE A 17 -11.53 4.23 -8.32
N GLY A 18 -10.98 3.57 -9.33
CA GLY A 18 -11.54 3.53 -10.68
C GLY A 18 -12.96 2.97 -10.73
N SER A 19 -13.20 1.86 -10.03
CA SER A 19 -14.52 1.23 -9.95
C SER A 19 -15.54 2.10 -9.24
N SER A 20 -15.14 2.87 -8.22
CA SER A 20 -16.02 3.84 -7.57
C SER A 20 -16.51 4.91 -8.55
N PHE A 21 -15.63 5.43 -9.41
CA PHE A 21 -16.01 6.36 -10.47
C PHE A 21 -16.88 5.70 -11.55
N ALA A 22 -16.54 4.49 -11.99
CA ALA A 22 -17.31 3.74 -12.99
C ALA A 22 -18.76 3.45 -12.52
N LEU A 23 -18.94 3.25 -11.21
CA LEU A 23 -20.25 3.03 -10.58
C LEU A 23 -21.00 4.32 -10.23
N GLY A 24 -20.48 5.49 -10.64
CA GLY A 24 -21.10 6.80 -10.36
C GLY A 24 -20.95 7.27 -8.91
N ARG A 25 -20.16 6.56 -8.08
CA ARG A 25 -19.90 6.91 -6.68
C ARG A 25 -18.72 7.88 -6.57
N VAL A 26 -18.91 9.08 -7.11
CA VAL A 26 -17.87 10.11 -7.23
C VAL A 26 -17.33 10.54 -5.85
N SER A 27 -18.21 10.71 -4.85
CA SER A 27 -17.81 11.07 -3.49
C SER A 27 -16.90 9.99 -2.85
N LEU A 28 -17.28 8.72 -3.01
CA LEU A 28 -16.46 7.59 -2.56
C LEU A 28 -15.11 7.56 -3.29
N GLY A 29 -15.12 7.73 -4.62
CA GLY A 29 -13.88 7.79 -5.41
C GLY A 29 -12.93 8.89 -4.96
N ALA A 30 -13.44 10.11 -4.75
CA ALA A 30 -12.65 11.24 -4.25
C ALA A 30 -12.12 11.00 -2.83
N PHE A 31 -12.96 10.44 -1.95
CA PHE A 31 -12.57 10.07 -0.61
C PHE A 31 -11.45 9.02 -0.60
N LEU A 32 -11.57 7.96 -1.41
CA LEU A 32 -10.55 6.92 -1.56
C LEU A 32 -9.22 7.48 -2.10
N VAL A 33 -9.25 8.41 -3.06
CA VAL A 33 -8.02 9.08 -3.55
C VAL A 33 -7.27 9.75 -2.41
N ILE A 34 -7.96 10.52 -1.57
CA ILE A 34 -7.33 11.23 -0.44
C ILE A 34 -6.86 10.22 0.61
N GLY A 35 -7.70 9.25 0.96
CA GLY A 35 -7.41 8.20 1.94
C GLY A 35 -6.17 7.39 1.57
N PHE A 36 -6.13 6.85 0.34
CA PHE A 36 -4.98 6.08 -0.15
C PHE A 36 -3.74 6.95 -0.38
N MET A 37 -3.88 8.24 -0.74
CA MET A 37 -2.73 9.13 -0.76
C MET A 37 -2.06 9.25 0.62
N ILE A 38 -2.86 9.43 1.68
CA ILE A 38 -2.35 9.48 3.05
C ILE A 38 -1.76 8.12 3.45
N HIS A 39 -2.45 7.03 3.13
CA HIS A 39 -1.99 5.66 3.37
C HIS A 39 -0.62 5.40 2.74
N ASN A 40 -0.45 5.73 1.46
CA ASN A 40 0.76 5.45 0.68
C ASN A 40 1.97 6.28 1.15
N VAL A 41 1.74 7.44 1.76
CA VAL A 41 2.80 8.17 2.47
C VAL A 41 3.32 7.36 3.67
N THR A 42 2.43 6.67 4.40
CA THR A 42 2.82 5.83 5.54
C THR A 42 3.50 4.51 5.12
N GLU A 43 3.30 4.05 3.88
CA GLU A 43 4.02 2.90 3.32
C GLU A 43 5.45 3.22 2.85
N GLY A 44 5.75 4.50 2.57
CA GLY A 44 7.05 4.96 2.09
C GLY A 44 8.25 4.47 2.93
N PRO A 45 8.22 4.55 4.27
CA PRO A 45 9.25 3.98 5.13
C PRO A 45 9.47 2.47 4.91
N ALA A 46 8.41 1.69 4.67
CA ALA A 46 8.53 0.25 4.42
C ALA A 46 9.24 -0.03 3.08
N VAL A 47 9.00 0.80 2.06
CA VAL A 47 9.68 0.71 0.75
C VAL A 47 11.17 1.03 0.87
N VAL A 48 11.51 2.04 1.68
CA VAL A 48 12.88 2.58 1.77
C VAL A 48 13.75 1.85 2.80
N ALA A 49 13.19 1.35 3.90
CA ALA A 49 13.96 0.71 4.98
C ALA A 49 14.88 -0.44 4.53
N PRO A 50 14.48 -1.34 3.61
CA PRO A 50 15.36 -2.43 3.17
C PRO A 50 16.62 -1.99 2.42
N ILE A 51 16.65 -0.77 1.88
CA ILE A 51 17.77 -0.24 1.09
C ILE A 51 18.56 0.85 1.82
N SER A 52 18.20 1.18 3.07
CA SER A 52 18.86 2.24 3.83
C SER A 52 20.16 1.79 4.51
N SER A 53 20.56 0.52 4.38
CA SER A 53 21.76 -0.01 5.04
C SER A 53 23.05 0.23 4.24
N GLY A 54 23.97 1.05 4.79
CA GLY A 54 25.41 1.04 4.49
C GLY A 54 25.90 1.96 3.36
N ARG A 55 25.15 2.14 2.27
CA ARG A 55 25.51 3.09 1.19
C ARG A 55 24.33 3.97 0.84
N ARG A 56 24.55 5.28 0.65
CA ARG A 56 23.51 6.22 0.19
C ARG A 56 23.19 5.92 -1.29
N PRO A 57 22.01 5.38 -1.63
CA PRO A 57 21.63 5.14 -3.02
C PRO A 57 21.50 6.48 -3.76
N ALA A 58 21.75 6.46 -5.08
CA ALA A 58 21.51 7.64 -5.91
C ALA A 58 20.01 7.98 -5.96
N LEU A 59 19.67 9.27 -6.13
CA LEU A 59 18.27 9.73 -6.19
C LEU A 59 17.43 8.99 -7.25
N LYS A 60 18.04 8.63 -8.39
CA LYS A 60 17.41 7.82 -9.44
C LYS A 60 16.88 6.46 -8.95
N HIS A 61 17.51 5.88 -7.93
CA HIS A 61 17.07 4.61 -7.36
C HIS A 61 15.79 4.81 -6.53
N PHE A 62 15.71 5.90 -5.76
CA PHE A 62 14.49 6.28 -5.03
C PHE A 62 13.33 6.59 -5.98
N LEU A 63 13.61 7.27 -7.10
CA LEU A 63 12.61 7.48 -8.13
C LEU A 63 12.14 6.15 -8.73
N ALA A 64 13.06 5.23 -9.06
CA ALA A 64 12.71 3.94 -9.64
C ALA A 64 11.85 3.08 -8.71
N ILE A 65 12.23 2.94 -7.43
CA ILE A 65 11.43 2.18 -6.46
C ILE A 65 10.11 2.88 -6.11
N GLY A 66 10.09 4.21 -6.09
CA GLY A 66 8.87 5.00 -5.87
C GLY A 66 7.89 4.85 -7.03
N LEU A 67 8.38 4.84 -8.27
CA LEU A 67 7.57 4.53 -9.45
C LEU A 67 7.10 3.06 -9.42
N LEU A 68 7.96 2.12 -9.05
CA LEU A 68 7.58 0.71 -8.94
C LEU A 68 6.48 0.48 -7.90
N ALA A 69 6.55 1.17 -6.76
CA ALA A 69 5.56 1.09 -5.70
C ALA A 69 4.29 1.91 -6.00
N GLY A 70 4.42 3.07 -6.62
CA GLY A 70 3.32 4.03 -6.76
C GLY A 70 2.61 3.99 -8.12
N ALA A 71 3.33 3.88 -9.24
CA ALA A 71 2.73 3.96 -10.58
C ALA A 71 1.63 2.91 -10.85
N PRO A 72 1.66 1.69 -10.29
CA PRO A 72 0.59 0.72 -10.48
C PRO A 72 -0.80 1.20 -10.06
N ILE A 73 -0.92 2.17 -9.13
CA ILE A 73 -2.23 2.74 -8.74
C ILE A 73 -2.96 3.37 -9.94
N ILE A 74 -2.21 3.98 -10.86
CA ILE A 74 -2.77 4.62 -12.06
C ILE A 74 -3.34 3.54 -12.98
N VAL A 75 -2.59 2.45 -13.17
CA VAL A 75 -3.03 1.30 -13.98
C VAL A 75 -4.29 0.68 -13.37
N GLY A 76 -4.31 0.52 -12.04
CA GLY A 76 -5.46 0.03 -11.31
C GLY A 76 -6.68 0.90 -11.54
N ALA A 77 -6.53 2.22 -11.43
CA ALA A 77 -7.62 3.18 -11.64
C ALA A 77 -8.19 3.12 -13.07
N TRP A 78 -7.33 2.95 -14.09
CA TRP A 78 -7.82 2.77 -15.46
C TRP A 78 -8.56 1.44 -15.63
N ILE A 79 -8.03 0.34 -15.10
CA ILE A 79 -8.72 -0.96 -15.18
C ILE A 79 -10.08 -0.88 -14.46
N GLY A 80 -10.11 -0.31 -13.26
CA GLY A 80 -11.33 -0.14 -12.48
C GLY A 80 -12.32 0.81 -13.12
N GLY A 81 -11.85 1.84 -13.83
CA GLY A 81 -12.68 2.84 -14.48
C GLY A 81 -13.28 2.39 -15.81
N PHE A 82 -12.52 1.66 -16.63
CA PHE A 82 -12.90 1.33 -18.01
C PHE A 82 -13.31 -0.13 -18.23
N ALA A 83 -12.90 -1.04 -17.35
CA ALA A 83 -13.07 -2.49 -17.54
C ALA A 83 -13.63 -3.18 -16.29
N PHE A 84 -14.46 -2.48 -15.50
CA PHE A 84 -14.98 -3.02 -14.26
C PHE A 84 -15.85 -4.26 -14.47
N SER A 85 -15.50 -5.36 -13.80
CA SER A 85 -16.40 -6.47 -13.51
C SER A 85 -16.17 -6.96 -12.07
N PRO A 86 -17.20 -7.51 -11.39
CA PRO A 86 -17.03 -8.04 -10.03
C PRO A 86 -15.95 -9.12 -9.93
N THR A 87 -15.83 -9.98 -10.94
CA THR A 87 -14.82 -11.05 -11.01
C THR A 87 -13.40 -10.48 -11.11
N LEU A 88 -13.23 -9.45 -11.96
CA LEU A 88 -11.94 -8.77 -12.10
C LEU A 88 -11.58 -8.02 -10.82
N GLY A 89 -12.57 -7.38 -10.19
CA GLY A 89 -12.48 -6.77 -8.87
C GLY A 89 -11.93 -7.73 -7.82
N ALA A 90 -12.59 -8.89 -7.66
CA ALA A 90 -12.18 -9.92 -6.71
C ALA A 90 -10.78 -10.46 -6.97
N PHE A 91 -10.42 -10.66 -8.24
CA PHE A 91 -9.08 -11.12 -8.63
C PHE A 91 -7.98 -10.14 -8.20
N PHE A 92 -8.11 -8.86 -8.57
CA PHE A 92 -7.10 -7.85 -8.21
C PHE A 92 -7.06 -7.59 -6.71
N LEU A 93 -8.21 -7.64 -6.02
CA LEU A 93 -8.24 -7.56 -4.56
C LEU A 93 -7.46 -8.72 -3.93
N ALA A 94 -7.65 -9.95 -4.41
CA ALA A 94 -6.90 -11.11 -3.93
C ALA A 94 -5.39 -10.97 -4.18
N VAL A 95 -5.00 -10.42 -5.35
CA VAL A 95 -3.60 -10.08 -5.65
C VAL A 95 -3.06 -9.05 -4.66
N GLY A 96 -3.80 -7.96 -4.40
CA GLY A 96 -3.38 -6.92 -3.47
C GLY A 96 -3.24 -7.41 -2.03
N VAL A 97 -4.15 -8.27 -1.57
CA VAL A 97 -4.06 -8.93 -0.26
C VAL A 97 -2.85 -9.87 -0.19
N GLY A 98 -2.63 -10.69 -1.21
CA GLY A 98 -1.45 -11.56 -1.29
C GLY A 98 -0.15 -10.76 -1.26
N ALA A 99 -0.12 -9.62 -1.95
CA ALA A 99 1.04 -8.74 -2.00
C ALA A 99 1.35 -8.11 -0.64
N ILE A 100 0.36 -7.58 0.09
CA ILE A 100 0.62 -6.99 1.41
C ILE A 100 1.01 -8.04 2.46
N LEU A 101 0.46 -9.26 2.37
CA LEU A 101 0.91 -10.39 3.20
C LEU A 101 2.39 -10.73 2.95
N GLN A 102 2.82 -10.72 1.69
CA GLN A 102 4.21 -10.93 1.30
C GLN A 102 5.11 -9.80 1.83
N VAL A 103 4.67 -8.54 1.75
CA VAL A 103 5.39 -7.38 2.32
C VAL A 103 5.54 -7.50 3.83
N ASN A 104 4.46 -7.84 4.54
CA ASN A 104 4.48 -8.06 5.99
C ASN A 104 5.48 -9.15 6.38
N TRP A 105 5.56 -10.23 5.61
CA TRP A 105 6.55 -11.30 5.82
C TRP A 105 7.99 -10.80 5.66
N GLU A 106 8.26 -9.97 4.66
CA GLU A 106 9.60 -9.38 4.44
C GLU A 106 10.00 -8.42 5.56
N ILE A 107 9.10 -7.54 5.98
CA ILE A 107 9.34 -6.60 7.08
C ILE A 107 9.59 -7.37 8.37
N PHE A 108 8.75 -8.35 8.68
CA PHE A 108 8.95 -9.23 9.84
C PHE A 108 10.30 -9.94 9.80
N GLY A 109 10.68 -10.50 8.64
CA GLY A 109 11.99 -11.13 8.44
C GLY A 109 13.16 -10.15 8.60
N MET A 110 13.02 -8.93 8.09
CA MET A 110 14.02 -7.86 8.23
C MET A 110 14.21 -7.48 9.70
N VAL A 111 13.11 -7.22 10.42
CA VAL A 111 13.16 -6.86 11.84
C VAL A 111 13.75 -8.01 12.66
N ARG A 112 13.43 -9.28 12.38
CA ARG A 112 14.06 -10.42 13.07
C ARG A 112 15.56 -10.53 12.86
N ARG A 113 16.06 -10.16 11.69
CA ARG A 113 17.50 -10.24 11.35
C ARG A 113 18.31 -9.06 11.85
N GLN A 114 17.70 -7.87 11.90
CA GLN A 114 18.40 -6.61 12.14
C GLN A 114 18.04 -5.95 13.49
N ALA A 115 16.97 -6.39 14.15
CA ALA A 115 16.47 -5.82 15.40
C ALA A 115 15.77 -6.90 16.27
N ARG A 116 15.11 -6.46 17.36
CA ARG A 116 14.32 -7.34 18.24
C ARG A 116 12.84 -7.00 18.09
N LEU A 117 12.02 -7.98 17.73
CA LEU A 117 10.57 -7.79 17.58
C LEU A 117 9.87 -7.35 18.88
N GLY A 118 10.23 -7.99 20.01
CA GLY A 118 9.53 -7.82 21.29
C GLY A 118 9.98 -6.61 22.12
N THR A 119 10.60 -5.58 21.53
CA THR A 119 10.90 -4.36 22.29
C THR A 119 9.61 -3.56 22.50
N ALA A 120 9.51 -2.87 23.64
CA ALA A 120 8.35 -2.03 23.95
C ALA A 120 8.08 -1.01 22.83
N LEU A 121 9.13 -0.39 22.27
CA LEU A 121 8.99 0.57 21.17
C LEU A 121 8.42 -0.05 19.90
N ASN A 122 8.86 -1.24 19.50
CA ASN A 122 8.35 -1.90 18.29
C ASN A 122 6.91 -2.36 18.46
N LEU A 123 6.56 -2.88 19.65
CA LEU A 123 5.18 -3.27 19.98
C LEU A 123 4.25 -2.06 20.04
N LEU A 124 4.67 -0.96 20.67
CA LEU A 124 3.90 0.28 20.72
C LEU A 124 3.74 0.89 19.33
N GLY A 125 4.80 0.90 18.51
CA GLY A 125 4.73 1.37 17.13
C GLY A 125 3.76 0.54 16.27
N PHE A 126 3.79 -0.79 16.40
CA PHE A 126 2.85 -1.68 15.73
C PHE A 126 1.39 -1.44 16.18
N LEU A 127 1.15 -1.35 17.49
CA LEU A 127 -0.18 -1.08 18.04
C LEU A 127 -0.71 0.29 17.62
N ALA A 128 0.14 1.32 17.64
CA ALA A 128 -0.21 2.65 17.16
C ALA A 128 -0.59 2.63 15.68
N GLY A 129 0.18 1.92 14.85
CA GLY A 129 -0.15 1.72 13.43
C GLY A 129 -1.50 1.02 13.24
N LEU A 130 -1.78 -0.02 14.02
CA LEU A 130 -3.06 -0.75 13.96
C LEU A 130 -4.25 0.13 14.39
N VAL A 131 -4.07 0.96 15.43
CA VAL A 131 -5.07 1.94 15.86
C VAL A 131 -5.32 2.97 14.77
N VAL A 132 -4.27 3.53 14.17
CA VAL A 132 -4.41 4.50 13.07
C VAL A 132 -5.15 3.87 11.89
N MET A 133 -4.76 2.66 11.46
CA MET A 133 -5.41 1.92 10.38
C MET A 133 -6.92 1.75 10.64
N TYR A 134 -7.28 1.27 11.83
CA TYR A 134 -8.68 1.00 12.17
C TYR A 134 -9.48 2.30 12.32
N ALA A 135 -8.89 3.34 12.92
CA ALA A 135 -9.53 4.65 13.06
C ALA A 135 -9.79 5.29 11.70
N THR A 136 -8.85 5.19 10.75
CA THR A 136 -9.06 5.70 9.39
C THR A 136 -10.14 4.92 8.64
N ASP A 137 -10.23 3.60 8.80
CA ASP A 137 -11.29 2.78 8.20
C ASP A 137 -12.69 3.15 8.73
N LEU A 138 -12.80 3.40 10.04
CA LEU A 138 -14.03 3.89 10.66
C LEU A 138 -14.48 5.23 10.07
N LEU A 139 -13.55 6.13 9.74
CA LEU A 139 -13.89 7.41 9.09
C LEU A 139 -14.34 7.25 7.63
N VAL A 140 -13.95 6.17 6.96
CA VAL A 140 -14.41 5.85 5.59
C VAL A 140 -15.84 5.31 5.59
N THR A 141 -16.20 4.58 6.65
CA THR A 141 -17.46 3.83 6.74
C THR A 141 -18.61 4.62 7.36
N LEU A 142 -18.32 5.76 8.02
CA LEU A 142 -19.28 6.71 8.59
C LEU A 142 -19.71 7.78 7.58
#